data_AF-A0A4R3FHS9-F1
#
_entry.id   AF-A0A4R3FHS9-F1
#
_cell.length_a   1.000
_cell.length_b   1.000
_cell.length_c   1.000
_cell.angle_alpha   90.00
_cell.angle_beta   90.00
_cell.angle_gamma   90.00
#
_symmetry.space_group_name_H-M   'P 1'
#
loop_
_entity.id
_entity.type
_entity.pdbx_description
1 polymer ?
#
loop_
_entity_poly.entity_id
_entity_poly.type
_entity_poly.pdbx_seq_one_letter_code
_entity_poly.pdbx_strand_id
1 'polypeptide(L)'
;MLSEALEAYPGIVVSNMGYIPVGMCLSGSGDYYYLDAKTGDPSDPPLVRVPHEAMTSATTYAEEQIEVVCSSLTNFLRAATTEAPASWD
;
A
#
# COMPACT_ATOMS: atom_id res chain seq x y z
N MET A 1 -3.16 8.38 -11.66
CA MET A 1 -2.53 8.12 -10.34
C MET A 1 -3.57 7.68 -9.33
N LEU A 2 -4.53 8.52 -8.91
CA LEU A 2 -5.65 8.01 -8.06
C LEU A 2 -6.55 7.01 -8.81
N SER A 3 -6.83 7.30 -10.08
CA SER A 3 -7.64 6.42 -10.95
C SER A 3 -7.04 5.04 -11.13
N GLU A 4 -5.72 4.89 -11.16
CA GLU A 4 -5.10 3.57 -11.32
C GLU A 4 -5.17 2.76 -10.01
N ALA A 5 -4.97 3.40 -8.87
CA ALA A 5 -5.11 2.77 -7.55
C ALA A 5 -6.53 2.25 -7.24
N LEU A 6 -7.56 2.81 -7.90
CA LEU A 6 -8.99 2.53 -7.65
C LEU A 6 -9.72 1.87 -8.82
N GLU A 7 -9.29 2.13 -10.05
CA GLU A 7 -9.98 1.78 -11.30
C GLU A 7 -9.14 0.86 -12.21
N ALA A 8 -7.91 0.51 -11.80
CA ALA A 8 -7.10 -0.51 -12.46
C ALA A 8 -6.80 -1.68 -11.50
N TYR A 9 -6.42 -2.82 -12.08
CA TYR A 9 -5.95 -3.98 -11.30
C TYR A 9 -4.49 -3.77 -10.88
N PRO A 10 -4.10 -4.16 -9.65
CA PRO A 10 -4.88 -4.88 -8.65
C PRO A 10 -5.81 -3.99 -7.79
N GLY A 11 -5.70 -2.67 -7.90
CA GLY A 11 -6.42 -1.67 -7.10
C GLY A 11 -7.92 -1.93 -6.91
N ILE A 12 -8.64 -2.24 -8.00
CA ILE A 12 -10.07 -2.59 -7.97
C ILE A 12 -10.36 -3.71 -6.97
N VAL A 13 -9.53 -4.77 -6.96
CA VAL A 13 -9.77 -5.96 -6.13
C VAL A 13 -9.43 -5.66 -4.68
N VAL A 14 -8.23 -5.11 -4.43
CA VAL A 14 -7.75 -4.89 -3.06
C VAL A 14 -8.55 -3.80 -2.34
N SER A 15 -9.04 -2.78 -3.03
CA SER A 15 -9.92 -1.78 -2.41
C SER A 15 -11.25 -2.39 -1.95
N ASN A 16 -11.81 -3.35 -2.67
CA ASN A 16 -12.99 -4.10 -2.22
C ASN A 16 -12.71 -5.04 -1.05
N MET A 17 -11.44 -5.37 -0.80
CA MET A 17 -10.99 -6.19 0.33
C MET A 17 -10.70 -5.38 1.60
N GLY A 18 -10.84 -4.04 1.56
CA GLY A 18 -10.60 -3.17 2.71
C GLY A 18 -9.21 -2.50 2.74
N TYR A 19 -8.51 -2.45 1.61
CA TYR A 19 -7.23 -1.75 1.48
C TYR A 19 -7.43 -0.33 0.93
N ILE A 20 -6.90 0.68 1.62
CA ILE A 20 -7.05 2.09 1.24
C ILE A 20 -5.76 2.59 0.58
N PRO A 21 -5.77 3.03 -0.69
CA PRO A 21 -4.55 3.46 -1.37
C PRO A 21 -4.00 4.76 -0.79
N VAL A 22 -2.68 4.82 -0.58
CA VAL A 22 -2.00 6.01 -0.02
C VAL A 22 -0.79 6.48 -0.84
N GLY A 23 -0.28 5.67 -1.76
CA GLY A 23 0.83 6.08 -2.62
C GLY A 23 1.26 5.00 -3.58
N MET A 24 2.30 5.30 -4.37
CA MET A 24 2.93 4.35 -5.28
C MET A 24 4.44 4.56 -5.30
N CYS A 25 5.18 3.51 -5.64
CA CYS A 25 6.63 3.61 -5.88
C CYS A 25 6.88 4.30 -7.22
N LEU A 26 7.40 5.54 -7.21
CA LEU A 26 7.71 6.29 -8.43
C LEU A 26 9.12 6.05 -8.99
N SER A 27 10.01 5.42 -8.21
CA SER A 27 11.43 5.25 -8.53
C SER A 27 11.83 3.82 -8.90
N GLY A 28 10.87 2.89 -8.96
CA GLY A 28 11.17 1.47 -9.09
C GLY A 28 9.99 0.67 -9.61
N SER A 29 9.34 -0.09 -8.74
CA SER A 29 8.40 -1.15 -9.15
C SER A 29 7.08 -0.66 -9.73
N GLY A 30 6.68 0.57 -9.44
CA GLY A 30 5.34 1.06 -9.78
C GLY A 30 4.23 0.48 -8.89
N ASP A 31 4.56 -0.35 -7.90
CA ASP A 31 3.56 -0.93 -7.00
C ASP A 31 2.93 0.14 -6.11
N TYR A 32 1.68 -0.11 -5.76
CA TYR A 32 0.90 0.75 -4.89
C TYR A 32 1.04 0.33 -3.42
N TYR A 33 1.01 1.34 -2.56
CA TYR A 33 1.00 1.20 -1.11
C TYR A 33 -0.40 1.51 -0.59
N TYR A 34 -0.86 0.68 0.35
CA TYR A 34 -2.19 0.75 0.93
C TYR A 34 -2.12 0.72 2.46
N LEU A 35 -3.13 1.28 3.11
CA LEU A 35 -3.43 0.99 4.51
C LEU A 35 -4.33 -0.24 4.56
N ASP A 36 -3.97 -1.20 5.40
CA ASP A 36 -4.84 -2.32 5.72
C ASP A 36 -5.89 -1.87 6.74
N ALA A 37 -7.09 -1.52 6.27
CA ALA A 37 -8.17 -1.02 7.14
C ALA A 37 -9.08 -2.13 7.67
N LYS A 38 -8.85 -3.38 7.26
CA LYS A 38 -9.61 -4.55 7.71
C LYS A 38 -8.97 -5.22 8.93
N THR A 39 -7.66 -5.06 9.13
CA THR A 39 -6.90 -5.68 10.22
C THR A 39 -6.19 -4.61 11.05
N GLY A 40 -6.03 -4.88 12.35
CA GLY A 40 -5.38 -3.94 13.27
C GLY A 40 -6.32 -2.88 13.85
N ASP A 41 -5.73 -1.87 14.50
CA ASP A 41 -6.44 -0.72 15.04
C ASP A 41 -6.75 0.25 13.88
N PRO A 42 -8.02 0.60 13.60
CA PRO A 42 -8.35 1.55 12.54
C PRO A 42 -7.71 2.94 12.70
N SER A 43 -7.28 3.29 13.91
CA SER A 43 -6.54 4.53 14.19
C SER A 43 -5.03 4.41 13.94
N ASP A 44 -4.51 3.20 13.78
CA ASP A 44 -3.09 2.92 13.52
C ASP A 44 -2.89 1.71 12.59
N PRO A 45 -3.45 1.73 11.36
CA PRO A 45 -3.43 0.57 10.48
C PRO A 45 -2.02 0.27 9.95
N PRO A 46 -1.73 -1.00 9.59
CA PRO A 46 -0.52 -1.35 8.86
C PRO A 46 -0.45 -0.65 7.49
N LEU A 47 0.77 -0.28 7.10
CA LEU A 47 1.11 0.09 5.72
C LEU A 47 1.62 -1.16 4.99
N VAL A 48 1.03 -1.44 3.83
CA VAL A 48 1.36 -2.61 3.02
C VAL A 48 1.71 -2.21 1.59
N ARG A 49 2.53 -3.02 0.91
CA ARG A 49 2.78 -2.97 -0.52
C ARG A 49 1.94 -4.05 -1.20
N VAL A 50 1.30 -3.70 -2.31
CA VAL A 50 0.50 -4.60 -3.14
C VAL A 50 1.24 -4.82 -4.47
N PRO A 51 1.98 -5.92 -4.64
CA PRO A 51 2.62 -6.27 -5.90
C PRO A 51 1.62 -6.41 -7.06
N HIS A 52 1.93 -5.82 -8.22
CA HIS A 52 1.09 -5.98 -9.41
C HIS A 52 1.01 -7.43 -9.94
N GLU A 53 2.06 -8.21 -9.76
CA GLU A 53 2.19 -9.57 -10.30
C GLU A 53 1.42 -10.65 -9.52
N ALA A 54 0.87 -10.31 -8.36
CA ALA A 54 0.17 -11.25 -7.48
C ALA A 54 -1.33 -11.46 -7.80
N MET A 55 -1.81 -10.92 -8.94
CA MET A 55 -3.13 -11.27 -9.47
C MET A 55 -3.14 -12.73 -9.90
N THR A 56 -3.99 -13.55 -9.28
CA THR A 56 -4.13 -14.99 -9.63
C THR A 56 -5.21 -15.23 -10.68
N SER A 57 -6.08 -14.25 -10.90
CA SER A 57 -7.09 -14.24 -11.95
C SER A 57 -7.45 -12.80 -12.34
N ALA A 58 -8.43 -12.61 -13.23
CA ALA A 58 -8.92 -11.27 -13.55
C ALA A 58 -9.62 -10.55 -12.37
N THR A 59 -10.04 -11.28 -11.32
CA THR A 59 -10.82 -10.72 -10.21
C THR A 59 -10.35 -11.19 -8.83
N THR A 60 -9.24 -11.93 -8.78
CA THR A 60 -8.73 -12.53 -7.55
C THR A 60 -7.28 -12.12 -7.34
N TYR A 61 -7.00 -11.72 -6.11
CA TYR A 61 -5.67 -11.36 -5.65
C TYR A 61 -5.23 -12.37 -4.58
N ALA A 62 -4.00 -12.87 -4.66
CA ALA A 62 -3.43 -13.69 -3.60
C ALA A 62 -3.02 -12.80 -2.43
N GLU A 63 -3.88 -12.72 -1.42
CA GLU A 63 -3.68 -11.83 -0.27
C GLU A 63 -2.41 -12.16 0.52
N GLU A 64 -1.98 -13.41 0.52
CA GLU A 64 -0.71 -13.86 1.08
C GLU A 64 0.54 -13.25 0.40
N GLN A 65 0.38 -12.63 -0.77
CA GLN A 65 1.43 -11.88 -1.47
C GLN A 65 1.47 -10.41 -1.07
N ILE A 66 0.52 -9.93 -0.25
CA ILE A 66 0.57 -8.56 0.28
C ILE A 66 1.71 -8.48 1.29
N GLU A 67 2.58 -7.50 1.09
CA GLU A 67 3.77 -7.35 1.91
C GLU A 67 3.57 -6.26 2.96
N VAL A 68 3.78 -6.61 4.22
CA VAL A 68 3.76 -5.63 5.31
C VAL A 68 5.04 -4.80 5.27
N VAL A 69 4.89 -3.51 4.97
CA VAL A 69 5.98 -2.53 4.97
C VAL A 69 6.21 -2.03 6.38
N CYS A 70 5.11 -1.70 7.08
CA CYS A 70 5.14 -1.30 8.48
C CYS A 70 3.84 -1.73 9.17
N SER A 71 3.92 -2.30 10.36
CA SER A 71 2.75 -2.79 11.09
C SER A 71 1.97 -1.68 11.81
N SER A 72 2.41 -0.42 11.74
CA SER A 72 1.82 0.73 12.42
C SER A 72 2.08 2.01 11.61
N LEU A 73 1.00 2.69 11.21
CA LEU A 73 1.08 3.97 10.50
C LEU A 73 1.83 5.02 11.33
N THR A 74 1.60 5.05 12.64
CA THR A 74 2.27 5.95 13.58
C THR A 74 3.77 5.75 13.56
N ASN A 75 4.24 4.50 13.59
CA ASN A 75 5.67 4.21 13.54
C ASN A 75 6.28 4.56 12.18
N PHE A 76 5.56 4.29 11.09
CA PHE A 76 5.98 4.73 9.76
C PHE A 76 6.16 6.25 9.68
N LEU A 77 5.16 7.01 10.14
CA LEU A 77 5.21 8.47 10.12
C LEU A 77 6.33 9.00 11.03
N ARG A 78 6.53 8.42 12.22
CA ARG A 78 7.65 8.78 13.10
C ARG A 78 8.98 8.60 12.39
N ALA A 79 9.22 7.43 11.79
CA ALA A 79 10.46 7.15 11.07
C ALA A 79 10.70 8.14 9.92
N ALA A 80 9.66 8.43 9.14
CA ALA A 80 9.71 9.39 8.03
C ALA A 80 10.00 10.83 8.49
N THR A 81 9.63 11.19 9.72
CA THR A 81 9.93 12.52 10.30
C THR A 81 11.26 12.60 11.02
N THR A 82 11.85 11.47 11.41
CA THR A 82 13.19 11.43 12.05
C THR A 82 14.32 11.43 11.03
N GLU A 83 14.10 10.86 9.84
CA GLU A 83 15.00 11.04 8.71
C GLU A 83 14.60 12.33 7.98
N ALA A 84 15.22 13.45 8.35
CA ALA A 84 15.16 14.64 7.51
C ALA A 84 15.64 14.25 6.10
N PRO A 85 14.95 14.66 5.02
CA PRO A 85 15.38 14.30 3.68
C PRO A 85 16.82 14.76 3.48
N ALA A 86 17.69 13.85 3.03
CA ALA A 86 18.91 14.25 2.34
C ALA A 86 18.48 15.25 1.28
N SER A 87 19.06 16.46 1.33
CA SER A 87 18.77 17.59 0.45
C SER A 87 18.40 17.12 -0.95
N TRP A 88 17.20 17.48 -1.39
CA TRP A 88 16.77 17.29 -2.78
C TRP A 88 17.35 18.45 -3.61
N ASP A 89 18.67 18.60 -3.57
CA ASP A 89 19.42 19.53 -4.42
C ASP A 89 19.56 18.96 -5.84
#